data_AF-A0A7W0UFG2-F1
#
_entry.id   AF-A0A7W0UFG2-F1
#
_cell.length_a   1.000
_cell.length_b   1.000
_cell.length_c   1.000
_cell.angle_alpha   90.00
_cell.angle_beta   90.00
_cell.angle_gamma   90.00
#
_symmetry.space_group_name_H-M   'P 1'
#
loop_
_entity.id
_entity.type
_entity.pdbx_description
1 polymer ?
#
loop_
_entity_poly.entity_id
_entity_poly.type
_entity_poly.pdbx_seq_one_letter_code
_entity_poly.pdbx_strand_id
1 'polypeptide(L)'
;MLDFYLTRGRTEIQSQFQYRVAQYLYMIGMLAEPIVYLVVWTTIAEQQGGSVEGITPGEFAAYYIVWTLVRNMNIVFTPYGWEWRIREGILSAALLRPLHPLHDDLAGFAGWKFVVIGLWLPIAAVLWLVFDPLLDPSLVEVLVFSVAIWGAYLIRTMFLSLLGMVTFWTTRVSALFELAIAFELLLSG
;
A
#
# COMPACT_ATOMS: atom_id res chain seq x y z
N MET A 1 -22.78 -12.54 0.97
CA MET A 1 -21.35 -12.26 0.78
C MET A 1 -21.04 -10.77 0.82
N LEU A 2 -21.74 -9.93 0.03
CA LEU A 2 -21.54 -8.47 0.07
C LEU A 2 -21.69 -7.89 1.50
N ASP A 3 -22.72 -8.30 2.24
CA ASP A 3 -22.96 -7.82 3.61
C ASP A 3 -21.81 -8.12 4.56
N PHE A 4 -21.14 -9.26 4.39
CA PHE A 4 -19.95 -9.61 5.17
C PHE A 4 -18.82 -8.62 4.89
N TYR A 5 -18.53 -8.34 3.62
CA TYR A 5 -17.49 -7.41 3.21
C TYR A 5 -17.75 -6.00 3.73
N LEU A 6 -18.98 -5.50 3.57
CA LEU A 6 -19.37 -4.18 4.06
C LEU A 6 -19.27 -4.09 5.58
N THR A 7 -19.73 -5.11 6.30
CA THR A 7 -19.67 -5.15 7.77
C THR A 7 -18.23 -5.20 8.25
N ARG A 8 -17.42 -6.13 7.73
CA ARG A 8 -16.02 -6.30 8.14
C ARG A 8 -15.17 -5.08 7.82
N GLY A 9 -15.39 -4.45 6.66
CA GLY A 9 -14.74 -3.20 6.27
C GLY A 9 -15.15 -2.04 7.18
N ARG A 10 -16.43 -1.92 7.54
CA ARG A 10 -16.91 -0.90 8.50
C ARG A 10 -16.29 -1.08 9.87
N THR A 11 -16.21 -2.31 10.37
CA THR A 11 -15.56 -2.63 11.64
C THR A 11 -14.08 -2.26 11.60
N GLU A 12 -13.40 -2.50 10.47
CA GLU A 12 -12.00 -2.07 10.32
C GLU A 12 -11.89 -0.56 10.41
N ILE A 13 -12.70 0.18 9.67
CA ILE A 13 -12.70 1.65 9.70
C ILE A 13 -12.86 2.16 11.14
N GLN A 14 -13.82 1.61 11.88
CA GLN A 14 -14.04 1.98 13.28
C GLN A 14 -12.83 1.69 14.18
N SER A 15 -12.21 0.53 14.02
CA SER A 15 -10.98 0.16 14.73
C SER A 15 -9.84 1.14 14.46
N GLN A 16 -9.68 1.56 13.22
CA GLN A 16 -8.62 2.48 12.81
C GLN A 16 -8.83 3.89 13.35
N PHE A 17 -10.09 4.34 13.45
CA PHE A 17 -10.42 5.60 14.13
C PHE A 17 -10.24 5.54 15.65
N GLN A 18 -10.41 4.36 16.26
CA GLN A 18 -10.10 4.15 17.67
C GLN A 18 -8.59 4.34 17.92
N TYR A 19 -7.73 3.80 17.06
CA TYR A 19 -6.28 3.93 17.14
C TYR A 19 -5.71 5.00 16.20
N ARG A 20 -6.43 6.13 16.04
CA ARG A 20 -6.09 7.18 15.05
C ARG A 20 -4.66 7.70 15.14
N VAL A 21 -4.12 7.87 16.35
CA VAL A 21 -2.76 8.39 16.56
C VAL A 21 -1.72 7.42 16.01
N ALA A 22 -1.88 6.12 16.26
CA ALA A 22 -0.99 5.10 15.71
C ALA A 22 -1.04 5.11 14.18
N GLN A 23 -2.24 5.25 13.60
CA GLN A 23 -2.43 5.32 12.16
C GLN A 23 -1.78 6.59 11.55
N TYR A 24 -1.85 7.74 12.22
CA TYR A 24 -1.14 8.95 11.79
C TYR A 24 0.37 8.79 11.85
N LEU A 25 0.91 8.24 12.94
CA LEU A 25 2.35 7.99 13.07
C LEU A 25 2.86 7.00 12.01
N TYR A 26 2.08 5.95 11.74
CA TYR A 26 2.35 5.01 10.66
C TYR A 26 2.40 5.71 9.30
N MET A 27 1.43 6.58 9.01
CA MET A 27 1.39 7.37 7.78
C MET A 27 2.64 8.24 7.65
N ILE A 28 3.02 8.99 8.70
CA ILE A 28 4.22 9.85 8.68
C ILE A 28 5.48 9.03 8.40
N GLY A 29 5.63 7.87 9.05
CA GLY A 29 6.76 6.97 8.81
C GLY A 29 6.85 6.51 7.35
N MET A 30 5.72 6.21 6.73
CA MET A 30 5.66 5.83 5.32
C MET A 30 5.91 6.98 4.34
N LEU A 31 5.69 8.22 4.78
CA LEU A 31 5.89 9.41 3.98
C LEU A 31 7.33 9.92 3.96
N ALA A 32 8.11 9.57 4.98
CA ALA A 32 9.50 9.99 5.07
C ALA A 32 10.28 9.63 3.81
N GLU A 33 10.19 8.37 3.36
CA GLU A 33 10.89 7.89 2.18
C GLU A 33 10.51 8.62 0.86
N PRO A 34 9.23 8.67 0.42
CA PRO A 34 8.88 9.38 -0.80
C PRO A 34 9.22 10.86 -0.76
N ILE A 35 9.04 11.51 0.39
CA ILE A 35 9.34 12.95 0.53
C ILE A 35 10.84 13.18 0.43
N VAL A 36 11.66 12.34 1.05
CA VAL A 36 13.12 12.43 0.93
C VAL A 36 13.55 12.25 -0.52
N TYR A 37 13.04 11.22 -1.23
CA TYR A 37 13.37 11.04 -2.64
C TYR A 37 12.90 12.21 -3.49
N LEU A 38 11.68 12.71 -3.27
CA LEU A 38 11.16 13.88 -3.96
C LEU A 38 12.09 15.09 -3.78
N VAL A 39 12.47 15.41 -2.54
CA VAL A 39 13.36 16.53 -2.24
C VAL A 39 14.75 16.34 -2.86
N VAL A 40 15.30 15.12 -2.79
CA VAL A 40 16.61 14.82 -3.40
C VAL A 40 16.56 15.02 -4.92
N TRP A 41 15.58 14.44 -5.61
CA TRP A 41 15.51 14.51 -7.07
C TRP A 41 15.17 15.90 -7.59
N THR A 42 14.29 16.63 -6.91
CA THR A 42 14.00 18.03 -7.23
C THR A 42 15.24 18.90 -7.06
N THR A 43 15.97 18.75 -5.95
CA THR A 43 17.24 19.47 -5.71
C THR A 43 18.28 19.17 -6.78
N ILE A 44 18.44 17.90 -7.17
CA ILE A 44 19.38 17.51 -8.22
C ILE A 44 18.97 18.11 -9.58
N ALA A 45 17.68 18.05 -9.92
CA ALA A 45 17.17 18.62 -11.18
C ALA A 45 17.42 20.12 -11.26
N GLU A 46 17.18 20.86 -10.19
CA GLU A 46 17.45 22.30 -10.11
C GLU A 46 18.95 22.61 -10.29
N GLN A 47 19.82 21.81 -9.66
CA GLN A 47 21.28 21.96 -9.80
C GLN A 47 21.81 21.59 -11.19
N GLN A 48 21.14 20.68 -11.91
CA GLN A 48 21.52 20.23 -13.25
C GLN A 48 20.88 21.04 -14.38
N GLY A 49 20.31 22.21 -14.08
CA GLY A 49 19.74 23.11 -15.09
C GLY A 49 18.25 22.93 -15.37
N GLY A 50 17.51 22.35 -14.42
CA GLY A 50 16.04 22.27 -14.42
C GLY A 50 15.47 20.89 -14.78
N SER A 51 16.31 19.90 -15.05
CA SER A 51 15.86 18.51 -15.29
C SER A 51 16.98 17.49 -15.02
N VAL A 52 16.59 16.25 -14.73
CA VAL A 52 17.50 15.08 -14.72
C VAL A 52 17.05 14.15 -15.83
N GLU A 53 17.91 13.90 -16.81
CA GLU A 53 17.60 13.05 -17.97
C GLU A 53 16.27 13.44 -18.68
N GLY A 54 15.92 14.73 -18.68
CA GLY A 54 14.67 15.24 -19.27
C GLY A 54 13.46 15.22 -18.34
N ILE A 55 13.59 14.72 -17.11
CA ILE A 55 12.52 14.75 -16.09
C ILE A 55 12.65 16.01 -15.25
N THR A 56 11.57 16.78 -15.17
CA THR A 56 11.47 18.04 -14.44
C THR A 56 11.11 17.83 -12.96
N PRO A 57 11.37 18.81 -12.08
CA PRO A 57 10.91 18.79 -10.68
C PRO A 57 9.40 18.52 -10.53
N GLY A 58 8.58 19.12 -11.39
CA GLY A 58 7.13 18.91 -11.39
C GLY A 58 6.73 17.48 -11.73
N GLU A 59 7.43 16.82 -12.65
CA GLU A 59 7.19 15.41 -12.97
C GLU A 59 7.63 14.48 -11.82
N PHE A 60 8.74 14.79 -11.15
CA PHE A 60 9.13 14.06 -9.94
C PHE A 60 8.07 14.19 -8.83
N ALA A 61 7.54 15.40 -8.62
CA ALA A 61 6.46 15.64 -7.67
C ALA A 61 5.22 14.82 -8.01
N ALA A 62 4.78 14.83 -9.27
CA ALA A 62 3.64 14.04 -9.71
C ALA A 62 3.86 12.54 -9.45
N TYR A 63 5.03 12.04 -9.83
CA TYR A 63 5.43 10.65 -9.63
C TYR A 63 5.40 10.23 -8.16
N TYR A 64 6.12 10.93 -7.28
CA TYR A 64 6.24 10.51 -5.87
C TYR A 64 4.94 10.68 -5.08
N ILE A 65 4.10 11.66 -5.42
CA ILE A 65 2.76 11.81 -4.85
C ILE A 65 1.89 10.61 -5.24
N VAL A 66 1.79 10.28 -6.54
CA VAL A 66 0.97 9.15 -7.00
C VAL A 66 1.55 7.82 -6.52
N TRP A 67 2.87 7.65 -6.57
CA TRP A 67 3.57 6.46 -6.08
C TRP A 67 3.26 6.18 -4.61
N THR A 68 3.20 7.22 -3.77
CA THR A 68 2.86 7.08 -2.36
C THR A 68 1.45 6.52 -2.17
N LEU A 69 0.47 6.96 -2.96
CA LEU A 69 -0.88 6.41 -2.95
C LEU A 69 -0.89 4.93 -3.38
N VAL A 70 -0.21 4.61 -4.48
CA VAL A 70 -0.11 3.24 -4.99
C VAL A 70 0.55 2.32 -3.96
N ARG A 71 1.61 2.78 -3.32
CA ARG A 71 2.29 2.06 -2.23
C ARG A 71 1.34 1.77 -1.08
N ASN A 72 0.61 2.79 -0.63
CA ASN A 72 -0.40 2.66 0.43
C ASN A 72 -1.49 1.63 0.06
N MET A 73 -1.95 1.63 -1.19
CA MET A 73 -2.92 0.66 -1.71
C MET A 73 -2.38 -0.77 -1.70
N ASN A 74 -1.10 -0.97 -1.98
CA ASN A 74 -0.48 -2.30 -2.05
C ASN A 74 -0.08 -2.90 -0.69
N ILE A 75 -0.32 -2.20 0.42
CA ILE A 75 -0.12 -2.77 1.75
C ILE A 75 -1.22 -3.76 2.05
N VAL A 76 -0.89 -5.03 2.12
CA VAL A 76 -1.82 -6.13 2.38
C VAL A 76 -1.29 -6.97 3.53
N PHE A 77 -1.99 -8.04 3.87
CA PHE A 77 -1.56 -8.92 4.94
C PHE A 77 -0.14 -9.44 4.67
N THR A 78 0.78 -9.04 5.54
CA THR A 78 2.20 -9.24 5.27
C THR A 78 2.57 -10.70 5.48
N PRO A 79 3.64 -11.15 4.83
CA PRO A 79 4.05 -12.53 5.00
C PRO A 79 4.59 -12.86 6.40
N TYR A 80 5.11 -11.87 7.13
CA TYR A 80 5.38 -11.96 8.57
C TYR A 80 4.10 -12.21 9.38
N GLY A 81 2.99 -11.58 8.98
CA GLY A 81 1.67 -11.84 9.56
C GLY A 81 1.24 -13.29 9.37
N TRP A 82 1.54 -13.90 8.21
CA TRP A 82 1.27 -15.33 7.96
C TRP A 82 2.06 -16.24 8.89
N GLU A 83 3.36 -15.99 9.06
CA GLU A 83 4.21 -16.75 10.00
C GLU A 83 3.63 -16.73 11.42
N TRP A 84 3.26 -15.55 11.91
CA TRP A 84 2.62 -15.40 13.22
C TRP A 84 1.26 -16.11 13.29
N ARG A 85 0.40 -15.91 12.29
CA ARG A 85 -0.95 -16.48 12.23
C ARG A 85 -0.96 -18.01 12.27
N ILE A 86 0.04 -18.65 11.64
CA ILE A 86 0.17 -20.12 11.66
C ILE A 86 0.74 -20.58 13.00
N ARG A 87 1.83 -19.96 13.47
CA ARG A 87 2.49 -20.36 14.72
C ARG A 87 1.60 -20.27 15.94
N GLU A 88 0.75 -19.23 16.01
CA GLU A 88 -0.18 -19.02 17.12
C GLU A 88 -1.48 -19.83 16.96
N GLY A 89 -1.62 -20.67 15.93
CA GLY A 89 -2.83 -21.47 15.69
C GLY A 89 -4.08 -20.65 15.31
N ILE A 90 -3.92 -19.36 15.04
CA ILE A 90 -5.01 -18.45 14.63
C ILE A 90 -5.63 -18.91 13.31
N LEU A 91 -4.80 -19.40 12.38
CA LEU A 91 -5.31 -19.96 11.13
C LEU A 91 -6.22 -21.17 11.36
N SER A 92 -5.84 -22.08 12.28
CA SER A 92 -6.65 -23.25 12.62
C SER A 92 -8.03 -22.84 13.14
N ALA A 93 -8.10 -21.82 14.00
CA ALA A 93 -9.36 -21.27 14.49
C ALA A 93 -10.18 -20.60 13.38
N ALA A 94 -9.52 -19.91 12.43
CA ALA A 94 -10.19 -19.28 11.29
C ALA A 94 -10.79 -20.32 10.32
N LEU A 95 -10.11 -21.45 10.10
CA LEU A 95 -10.55 -22.54 9.22
C LEU A 95 -11.81 -23.27 9.72
N LEU A 96 -12.15 -23.16 11.01
CA LEU A 96 -13.40 -23.69 11.57
C LEU A 96 -14.63 -22.88 11.13
N ARG A 97 -14.45 -21.67 10.62
CA ARG A 97 -15.54 -20.84 10.13
C ARG A 97 -15.92 -21.28 8.71
N PRO A 98 -17.21 -21.22 8.32
CA PRO A 98 -17.66 -21.60 6.98
C PRO A 98 -17.35 -20.52 5.93
N LEU A 99 -16.15 -19.92 6.00
CA LEU A 99 -15.69 -18.87 5.09
C LEU A 99 -14.17 -18.95 4.98
N HIS A 100 -13.64 -18.88 3.75
CA HIS A 100 -12.20 -18.89 3.53
C HIS A 100 -11.55 -17.68 4.24
N PRO A 101 -10.46 -17.87 5.02
CA PRO A 101 -9.84 -16.78 5.81
C PRO A 101 -9.46 -15.54 5.00
N LEU A 102 -9.12 -15.71 3.71
CA LEU A 102 -8.82 -14.61 2.81
C LEU A 102 -9.93 -13.57 2.66
N HIS A 103 -11.20 -13.96 2.82
CA HIS A 103 -12.29 -12.99 2.75
C HIS A 103 -12.23 -12.00 3.92
N ASP A 104 -11.78 -12.44 5.10
CA ASP A 104 -11.63 -11.57 6.27
C ASP A 104 -10.49 -10.56 6.07
N ASP A 105 -9.34 -11.04 5.58
CA ASP A 105 -8.20 -10.18 5.23
C ASP A 105 -8.57 -9.18 4.14
N LEU A 106 -9.19 -9.65 3.05
CA LEU A 106 -9.55 -8.80 1.93
C LEU A 106 -10.55 -7.73 2.35
N ALA A 107 -11.59 -8.09 3.11
CA ALA A 107 -12.58 -7.13 3.58
C ALA A 107 -11.98 -6.15 4.61
N GLY A 108 -11.11 -6.62 5.50
CA GLY A 108 -10.42 -5.78 6.47
C GLY A 108 -9.52 -4.76 5.78
N PHE A 109 -8.56 -5.21 4.98
CA PHE A 109 -7.65 -4.29 4.28
C PHE A 109 -8.37 -3.34 3.32
N ALA A 110 -9.44 -3.79 2.65
CA ALA A 110 -10.28 -2.90 1.84
C ALA A 110 -10.93 -1.78 2.68
N GLY A 111 -11.46 -2.11 3.86
CA GLY A 111 -11.96 -1.11 4.81
C GLY A 111 -10.88 -0.11 5.25
N TRP A 112 -9.69 -0.61 5.56
CA TRP A 112 -8.54 0.21 5.94
C TRP A 112 -8.08 1.17 4.83
N LYS A 113 -8.21 0.80 3.54
CA LYS A 113 -7.87 1.68 2.41
C LYS A 113 -8.62 3.00 2.44
N PHE A 114 -9.90 3.00 2.83
CA PHE A 114 -10.65 4.24 2.94
C PHE A 114 -10.08 5.19 3.99
N VAL A 115 -9.62 4.64 5.13
CA VAL A 115 -8.97 5.43 6.18
C VAL A 115 -7.64 5.98 5.67
N VAL A 116 -6.81 5.13 5.07
CA VAL A 116 -5.50 5.51 4.52
C VAL A 116 -5.64 6.58 3.44
N ILE A 117 -6.54 6.40 2.48
CA ILE A 117 -6.79 7.39 1.43
C ILE A 117 -7.30 8.69 2.04
N GLY A 118 -8.24 8.63 2.99
CA GLY A 118 -8.75 9.82 3.68
C GLY A 118 -7.66 10.60 4.41
N LEU A 119 -6.69 9.90 5.02
CA LEU A 119 -5.54 10.51 5.69
C LEU A 119 -4.47 11.02 4.71
N TRP A 120 -4.34 10.38 3.57
CA TRP A 120 -3.39 10.74 2.51
C TRP A 120 -3.82 12.00 1.75
N LEU A 121 -5.11 12.15 1.43
CA LEU A 121 -5.63 13.30 0.66
C LEU A 121 -5.17 14.69 1.15
N PRO A 122 -5.27 15.04 2.45
CA PRO A 122 -4.80 16.35 2.92
C PRO A 122 -3.29 16.52 2.77
N ILE A 123 -2.52 15.43 2.89
CA ILE A 123 -1.07 15.44 2.73
C ILE A 123 -0.72 15.63 1.25
N ALA A 124 -1.39 14.91 0.36
CA ALA A 124 -1.27 15.07 -1.08
C ALA A 124 -1.60 16.52 -1.50
N ALA A 125 -2.63 17.14 -0.91
CA ALA A 125 -2.97 18.53 -1.17
C ALA A 125 -1.85 19.49 -0.73
N VAL A 126 -1.24 19.28 0.45
CA VAL A 126 -0.09 20.09 0.89
C VAL A 126 1.10 19.89 -0.04
N LEU A 127 1.42 18.65 -0.43
CA LEU A 127 2.52 18.37 -1.36
C LEU A 127 2.26 18.99 -2.74
N TRP A 128 1.01 18.96 -3.21
CA TRP A 128 0.62 19.60 -4.46
C TRP A 128 0.87 21.11 -4.42
N LEU A 129 0.50 21.77 -3.32
CA LEU A 129 0.72 23.21 -3.17
C LEU A 129 2.20 23.59 -3.03
N VAL A 130 3.03 22.72 -2.43
CA VAL A 130 4.44 23.00 -2.16
C VAL A 130 5.33 22.71 -3.38
N PHE A 131 5.06 21.63 -4.11
CA PHE A 131 5.96 21.14 -5.16
C PHE A 131 5.44 21.34 -6.59
N ASP A 132 4.21 21.84 -6.75
CA ASP A 132 3.59 22.12 -8.05
C ASP A 132 3.77 20.99 -9.11
N PRO A 133 3.33 19.75 -8.81
CA PRO A 133 3.39 18.62 -9.72
C PRO A 133 2.78 18.90 -11.09
N LEU A 134 3.50 18.51 -12.13
CA LEU A 134 3.04 18.52 -13.51
C LEU A 134 2.17 17.28 -13.75
N LEU A 135 0.87 17.40 -13.44
CA LEU A 135 -0.10 16.32 -13.59
C LEU A 135 -1.44 16.89 -14.09
N ASP A 136 -1.84 16.51 -15.30
CA ASP A 136 -3.13 16.90 -15.90
C ASP A 136 -3.89 15.66 -16.39
N PRO A 137 -4.46 14.85 -15.47
CA PRO A 137 -5.08 13.59 -15.82
C PRO A 137 -6.51 13.83 -16.31
N SER A 138 -6.85 13.21 -17.44
CA SER A 138 -8.22 13.18 -17.93
C SER A 138 -9.13 12.37 -16.98
N LEU A 139 -10.44 12.63 -17.05
CA LEU A 139 -11.42 11.88 -16.25
C LEU A 139 -11.35 10.36 -16.50
N VAL A 140 -11.06 9.97 -17.74
CA VAL A 140 -10.92 8.55 -18.11
C VAL A 140 -9.70 7.93 -17.42
N GLU A 141 -8.56 8.62 -17.41
CA GLU A 141 -7.35 8.15 -16.73
C GLU A 141 -7.57 8.02 -15.22
N VAL A 142 -8.28 8.96 -14.60
CA VAL A 142 -8.63 8.88 -13.17
C VAL A 142 -9.49 7.64 -12.88
N LEU A 143 -10.49 7.36 -13.72
CA LEU A 143 -11.35 6.19 -13.57
C LEU A 143 -10.59 4.87 -13.79
N VAL A 144 -9.77 4.81 -14.83
CA VAL A 144 -8.93 3.64 -15.13
C VAL A 144 -7.92 3.40 -14.01
N PHE A 145 -7.26 4.44 -13.54
CA PHE A 145 -6.34 4.38 -12.40
C PHE A 145 -7.05 3.89 -11.15
N SER A 146 -8.25 4.41 -10.86
CA SER A 146 -9.05 3.98 -9.71
C SER A 146 -9.35 2.49 -9.76
N VAL A 147 -9.74 1.94 -10.91
CA VAL A 147 -9.96 0.49 -11.06
C VAL A 147 -8.63 -0.28 -10.95
N ALA A 148 -7.57 0.22 -11.56
CA ALA A 148 -6.26 -0.42 -11.58
C ALA A 148 -5.66 -0.55 -10.17
N ILE A 149 -5.77 0.46 -9.30
CA ILE A 149 -5.22 0.39 -7.94
C ILE A 149 -5.93 -0.65 -7.06
N TRP A 150 -7.23 -0.87 -7.27
CA TRP A 150 -7.97 -1.93 -6.60
C TRP A 150 -7.61 -3.31 -7.16
N GLY A 151 -7.38 -3.41 -8.47
CA GLY A 151 -6.85 -4.61 -9.11
C GLY A 151 -5.46 -4.97 -8.59
N ALA A 152 -4.56 -3.98 -8.48
CA ALA A 152 -3.22 -4.16 -7.92
C ALA A 152 -3.29 -4.65 -6.47
N TYR A 153 -4.15 -4.05 -5.65
CA TYR A 153 -4.42 -4.52 -4.28
C TYR A 153 -4.87 -5.99 -4.25
N LEU A 154 -5.79 -6.40 -5.13
CA LEU A 154 -6.26 -7.78 -5.19
C LEU A 154 -5.14 -8.74 -5.59
N ILE A 155 -4.40 -8.42 -6.66
CA ILE A 155 -3.26 -9.21 -7.14
C ILE A 155 -2.23 -9.36 -6.02
N ARG A 156 -1.89 -8.25 -5.35
CA ARG A 156 -0.94 -8.22 -4.24
C ARG A 156 -1.41 -9.08 -3.08
N THR A 157 -2.69 -9.01 -2.72
CA THR A 157 -3.29 -9.86 -1.67
C THR A 157 -3.17 -11.34 -2.03
N MET A 158 -3.51 -11.72 -3.26
CA MET A 158 -3.41 -13.11 -3.71
C MET A 158 -1.95 -13.60 -3.70
N PHE A 159 -1.03 -12.80 -4.24
CA PHE A 159 0.38 -13.14 -4.31
C PHE A 159 1.00 -13.34 -2.92
N LEU A 160 0.83 -12.38 -2.00
CA LEU A 160 1.38 -12.51 -0.65
C LEU A 160 0.68 -13.59 0.18
N SER A 161 -0.57 -13.91 -0.12
CA SER A 161 -1.26 -15.04 0.51
C SER A 161 -0.70 -16.38 0.05
N LEU A 162 -0.47 -16.55 -1.25
CA LEU A 162 0.17 -17.76 -1.80
C LEU A 162 1.57 -17.95 -1.22
N LEU A 163 2.36 -16.88 -1.19
CA LEU A 163 3.69 -16.90 -0.60
C LEU A 163 3.61 -17.17 0.92
N GLY A 164 2.63 -16.60 1.60
CA GLY A 164 2.32 -16.83 3.01
C GLY A 164 2.03 -18.29 3.31
N MET A 165 1.31 -19.01 2.46
CA MET A 165 1.02 -20.44 2.66
C MET A 165 2.28 -21.32 2.68
N VAL A 166 3.40 -20.88 2.11
CA VAL A 166 4.69 -21.59 2.20
C VAL A 166 5.15 -21.76 3.66
N THR A 167 4.71 -20.87 4.57
CA THR A 167 4.97 -20.95 6.01
C THR A 167 4.40 -22.20 6.69
N PHE A 168 3.51 -22.96 6.04
CA PHE A 168 3.07 -24.27 6.54
C PHE A 168 4.20 -25.32 6.59
N TRP A 169 5.10 -25.29 5.62
CA TRP A 169 6.15 -26.32 5.45
C TRP A 169 7.53 -25.84 5.88
N THR A 170 7.64 -24.60 6.35
CA THR A 170 8.92 -23.96 6.61
C THR A 170 8.88 -23.21 7.95
N THR A 171 9.91 -23.39 8.76
CA THR A 171 9.97 -22.81 10.11
C THR A 171 10.38 -21.35 10.11
N ARG A 172 11.06 -20.83 9.08
CA ARG A 172 11.38 -19.40 8.90
C ARG A 172 11.16 -19.01 7.45
N VAL A 173 10.26 -18.08 7.19
CA VAL A 173 9.94 -17.65 5.82
C VAL A 173 10.43 -16.24 5.53
N SER A 174 10.86 -15.50 6.55
CA SER A 174 11.48 -14.18 6.41
C SER A 174 12.52 -14.12 5.29
N ALA A 175 13.41 -15.11 5.19
CA ALA A 175 14.44 -15.17 4.15
C ALA A 175 13.86 -15.39 2.73
N LEU A 176 12.82 -16.22 2.59
CA LEU A 176 12.15 -16.44 1.30
C LEU A 176 11.37 -15.18 0.88
N PHE A 177 10.79 -14.48 1.85
CA PHE A 177 10.07 -13.23 1.62
C PHE A 177 11.02 -12.11 1.20
N GLU A 178 12.16 -11.96 1.86
CA GLU A 178 13.19 -10.99 1.47
C GLU A 178 13.70 -11.28 0.05
N LEU A 179 13.92 -12.54 -0.29
CA LEU A 179 14.32 -12.94 -1.64
C LEU A 179 13.24 -12.56 -2.69
N ALA A 180 11.96 -12.85 -2.39
CA ALA A 180 10.86 -12.51 -3.29
C ALA A 180 10.70 -10.99 -3.49
N ILE A 181 10.84 -10.21 -2.41
CA ILE A 181 10.83 -8.74 -2.46
C ILE A 181 12.03 -8.21 -3.25
N ALA A 182 13.21 -8.82 -3.09
CA ALA A 182 14.39 -8.45 -3.86
C ALA A 182 14.18 -8.68 -5.36
N PHE A 183 13.58 -9.82 -5.75
CA PHE A 183 13.21 -10.07 -7.15
C PHE A 183 12.16 -9.08 -7.65
N GLU A 184 11.15 -8.77 -6.84
CA GLU A 184 10.14 -7.77 -7.19
C GLU A 184 10.80 -6.40 -7.45
N LEU A 185 11.71 -5.97 -6.59
CA LEU A 185 12.43 -4.70 -6.73
C LEU A 185 13.35 -4.68 -7.95
N LEU A 186 14.05 -5.78 -8.24
CA LEU A 186 14.96 -5.88 -9.38
C LEU A 186 14.23 -5.95 -10.72
N LEU A 187 13.04 -6.55 -10.73
CA LEU A 187 12.23 -6.77 -11.93
C LEU A 187 11.15 -5.70 -12.12
N SER A 188 10.97 -4.76 -11.20
CA SER A 188 10.01 -3.65 -11.32
C SER A 188 10.50 -2.49 -12.18
N GLY A 189 11.71 -2.61 -12.76
CA GLY A 189 12.31 -1.61 -13.66
C GLY A 189 11.50 -1.38 -14.92
#